data_AF-A0A2H5X611-F1
#
_entry.id   AF-A0A2H5X611-F1
#
_cell.length_a   1.000
_cell.length_b   1.000
_cell.length_c   1.000
_cell.angle_alpha   90.00
_cell.angle_beta   90.00
_cell.angle_gamma   90.00
#
_symmetry.space_group_name_H-M   'P 1'
#
loop_
_entity.id
_entity.type
_entity.pdbx_description
1 polymer ?
#
loop_
_entity_poly.entity_id
_entity_poly.type
_entity_poly.pdbx_seq_one_letter_code
_entity_poly.pdbx_strand_id
1 'polypeptide(L)'
;MKFTACGFWGVETTESHAVLKGKGHTFFSSCHFNGWDRQKTGAPCIDVQRGGVTVIGCDFMDAGKTHIRLGSGIDAALVTGNRFRGQEGIINEAGGKAQIGMNVVTP
;
A
#
# COMPACT_ATOMS: atom_id res chain seq x y z
N MET A 1 6.31 -8.36 10.52
CA MET A 1 7.43 -7.46 10.18
C MET A 1 6.97 -6.03 10.39
N LYS A 2 7.85 -5.07 10.72
CA LYS A 2 7.47 -3.67 10.95
C LYS A 2 8.49 -2.73 10.29
N PHE A 3 7.99 -1.83 9.46
CA PHE A 3 8.72 -0.69 8.90
C PHE A 3 8.18 0.58 9.55
N THR A 4 9.05 1.46 10.02
CA THR A 4 8.66 2.68 10.71
C THR A 4 9.58 3.81 10.31
N ALA A 5 9.00 4.94 9.90
CA ALA A 5 9.76 6.12 9.46
C ALA A 5 10.72 5.82 8.29
N CYS A 6 10.31 4.95 7.35
CA CYS A 6 11.13 4.55 6.20
C CYS A 6 10.71 5.30 4.92
N GLY A 7 11.66 5.54 4.02
CA GLY A 7 11.41 5.98 2.65
C GLY A 7 11.64 4.85 1.66
N PHE A 8 10.70 4.65 0.75
CA PHE A 8 10.78 3.68 -0.35
C PHE A 8 10.81 4.44 -1.68
N TRP A 9 11.98 4.41 -2.33
CA TRP A 9 12.26 5.16 -3.56
C TRP A 9 12.55 4.21 -4.70
N GLY A 10 11.75 4.30 -5.76
CA GLY A 10 11.89 3.41 -6.91
C GLY A 10 13.18 3.61 -7.68
N VAL A 11 13.74 2.51 -8.16
CA VAL A 11 14.75 2.47 -9.23
C VAL A 11 14.08 2.02 -10.53
N GLU A 12 14.77 2.08 -11.66
CA GLU A 12 14.19 1.80 -12.99
C GLU A 12 13.40 0.49 -13.10
N THR A 13 13.76 -0.53 -12.33
CA THR A 13 13.12 -1.85 -12.33
C THR A 13 12.05 -2.04 -11.25
N THR A 14 11.73 -1.01 -10.46
CA THR A 14 10.73 -1.12 -9.39
C THR A 14 9.32 -1.29 -9.95
N GLU A 15 8.74 -2.46 -9.70
CA GLU A 15 7.32 -2.77 -9.96
C GLU A 15 6.45 -2.42 -8.74
N SER A 16 6.69 -3.08 -7.60
CA SER A 16 6.08 -2.78 -6.30
C SER A 16 7.16 -2.55 -5.25
N HIS A 17 6.86 -1.75 -4.22
CA HIS A 17 7.77 -1.59 -3.06
C HIS A 17 7.62 -2.71 -2.04
N ALA A 18 6.42 -3.31 -1.96
CA ALA A 18 6.18 -4.46 -1.10
C ALA A 18 5.22 -5.45 -1.75
N VAL A 19 5.59 -6.72 -1.73
CA VAL A 19 4.72 -7.85 -2.12
C VAL A 19 4.65 -8.83 -0.95
N LEU A 20 3.52 -8.86 -0.26
CA LEU A 20 3.32 -9.63 0.96
C LEU A 20 2.64 -10.96 0.64
N LYS A 21 3.43 -12.04 0.57
CA LYS A 21 2.97 -13.42 0.31
C LYS A 21 2.93 -14.30 1.56
N GLY A 22 3.49 -13.82 2.67
CA GLY A 22 3.57 -14.55 3.93
C GLY A 22 2.24 -14.57 4.70
N LYS A 23 2.19 -15.37 5.77
CA LYS A 23 1.01 -15.48 6.67
C LYS A 23 1.06 -14.52 7.87
N GLY A 24 2.18 -13.82 8.07
CA GLY A 24 2.35 -12.91 9.21
C GLY A 24 1.66 -11.56 8.99
N HIS A 25 1.56 -10.78 10.07
CA HIS A 25 1.10 -9.39 10.01
C HIS A 25 2.28 -8.44 9.75
N THR A 26 2.12 -7.53 8.80
CA THR A 26 3.13 -6.52 8.44
C THR A 26 2.62 -5.12 8.72
N PHE A 27 3.47 -4.31 9.35
CA PHE A 27 3.16 -2.92 9.67
C PHE A 27 4.01 -1.99 8.81
N PHE A 28 3.37 -1.01 8.18
CA PHE A 28 3.98 0.19 7.62
C PHE A 28 3.45 1.40 8.40
N SER A 29 4.35 2.12 9.08
CA SER A 29 3.96 3.27 9.90
C SER A 29 4.84 4.47 9.60
N SER A 30 4.23 5.62 9.30
CA SER A 30 4.95 6.87 9.03
C SER A 30 5.97 6.74 7.88
N CYS A 31 5.63 5.98 6.84
CA CYS A 31 6.53 5.75 5.69
C CYS A 31 6.18 6.62 4.48
N HIS A 32 7.13 6.81 3.57
CA HIS A 32 6.90 7.47 2.28
C HIS A 32 7.16 6.48 1.14
N PHE A 33 6.32 6.50 0.11
CA PHE A 33 6.46 5.64 -1.07
C PHE A 33 6.42 6.46 -2.35
N ASN A 34 7.40 6.25 -3.23
CA ASN A 34 7.50 6.95 -4.51
C ASN A 34 8.15 6.07 -5.58
N GLY A 35 7.74 6.27 -6.83
CA GLY A 35 8.43 5.67 -7.98
C GLY A 35 8.19 4.17 -8.15
N TRP A 36 7.07 3.63 -7.68
CA TRP A 36 6.66 2.26 -8.05
C TRP A 36 6.08 2.23 -9.48
N ASP A 37 5.78 1.05 -9.99
CA ASP A 37 5.21 0.82 -11.33
C ASP A 37 5.99 1.55 -12.43
N ARG A 38 7.33 1.41 -12.44
CA ARG A 38 8.21 2.12 -13.37
C ARG A 38 8.01 1.70 -14.83
N GLN A 39 7.55 0.46 -15.02
CA GLN A 39 7.23 -0.10 -16.32
C GLN A 39 5.77 0.13 -16.75
N LYS A 40 4.97 0.85 -15.94
CA LYS A 40 3.58 1.22 -16.24
C LYS A 40 2.68 0.02 -16.53
N THR A 41 2.86 -1.07 -15.79
CA THR A 41 2.03 -2.27 -15.87
C THR A 41 0.75 -2.14 -15.05
N GLY A 42 0.62 -1.08 -14.24
CA GLY A 42 -0.49 -0.89 -13.32
C GLY A 42 -0.26 -1.53 -11.94
N ALA A 43 0.99 -1.92 -11.65
CA ALA A 43 1.34 -2.58 -10.40
C ALA A 43 1.00 -1.72 -9.16
N PRO A 44 0.48 -2.31 -8.07
CA PRO A 44 0.28 -1.60 -6.82
C PRO A 44 1.61 -1.28 -6.13
N CYS A 45 1.68 -0.19 -5.37
CA CYS A 45 2.85 0.08 -4.53
C CYS A 45 3.04 -1.01 -3.46
N ILE A 46 1.94 -1.38 -2.79
CA ILE A 46 1.89 -2.47 -1.81
C ILE A 46 0.88 -3.52 -2.29
N ASP A 47 1.35 -4.71 -2.64
CA ASP A 47 0.51 -5.86 -2.98
C ASP A 47 0.43 -6.83 -1.79
N VAL A 48 -0.74 -6.92 -1.14
CA VAL A 48 -0.96 -7.83 -0.01
C VAL A 48 -1.76 -9.02 -0.48
N GLN A 49 -1.09 -10.17 -0.66
CA GLN A 49 -1.71 -11.36 -1.22
C GLN A 49 -2.26 -12.30 -0.13
N ARG A 50 -1.60 -12.35 1.04
CA ARG A 50 -1.93 -13.20 2.19
C ARG A 50 -1.52 -12.54 3.51
N GLY A 51 -1.95 -13.10 4.64
CA GLY A 51 -1.57 -12.64 5.98
C GLY A 51 -2.31 -11.37 6.36
N GLY A 52 -1.68 -10.49 7.14
CA GLY A 52 -2.29 -9.24 7.59
C GLY A 52 -1.44 -8.01 7.32
N VAL A 53 -2.09 -6.85 7.22
CA VAL A 53 -1.38 -5.56 7.03
C VAL A 53 -1.99 -4.44 7.87
N THR A 54 -1.12 -3.56 8.37
CA THR A 54 -1.52 -2.23 8.86
C THR A 54 -0.69 -1.19 8.14
N VAL A 55 -1.36 -0.24 7.48
CA VAL A 55 -0.75 0.90 6.80
C VAL A 55 -1.30 2.16 7.44
N ILE A 56 -0.45 2.88 8.17
CA ILE A 56 -0.87 4.03 8.98
C ILE A 56 0.11 5.19 8.91
N GLY A 57 -0.41 6.40 8.68
CA GLY A 57 0.41 7.61 8.64
C GLY A 57 1.39 7.65 7.46
N CYS A 58 1.14 6.89 6.40
CA CYS A 58 2.02 6.83 5.24
C CYS A 58 1.63 7.86 4.18
N ASP A 59 2.62 8.31 3.38
CA ASP A 59 2.41 9.17 2.22
C ASP A 59 2.75 8.42 0.92
N PHE A 60 1.76 8.31 0.03
CA PHE A 60 1.92 7.73 -1.29
C PHE A 60 2.06 8.85 -2.34
N MET A 61 3.25 8.93 -2.94
CA MET A 61 3.71 10.13 -3.62
C MET A 61 3.53 10.19 -5.15
N ASP A 62 3.07 9.11 -5.77
CA ASP A 62 2.82 9.10 -7.21
C ASP A 62 1.31 9.18 -7.46
N ALA A 63 0.88 10.24 -8.15
CA ALA A 63 -0.51 10.43 -8.51
C ALA A 63 -0.98 9.44 -9.59
N GLY A 64 -2.25 9.04 -9.53
CA GLY A 64 -2.92 8.28 -10.59
C GLY A 64 -2.51 6.81 -10.70
N LYS A 65 -1.75 6.29 -9.75
CA LYS A 65 -1.31 4.88 -9.72
C LYS A 65 -2.11 4.07 -8.69
N THR A 66 -2.02 2.75 -8.80
CA THR A 66 -2.53 1.83 -7.78
C THR A 66 -1.63 1.93 -6.55
N HIS A 67 -2.17 2.34 -5.41
CA HIS A 67 -1.41 2.49 -4.17
C HIS A 67 -1.33 1.17 -3.40
N ILE A 68 -2.48 0.56 -3.12
CA ILE A 68 -2.54 -0.65 -2.30
C ILE A 68 -3.51 -1.63 -2.94
N ARG A 69 -3.11 -2.90 -3.07
CA ARG A 69 -4.03 -4.00 -3.34
C ARG A 69 -4.12 -4.90 -2.11
N LEU A 70 -5.35 -5.15 -1.67
CA LEU A 70 -5.70 -6.07 -0.60
C LEU A 70 -6.36 -7.29 -1.22
N GLY A 71 -5.60 -8.37 -1.38
CA GLY A 71 -6.08 -9.60 -1.99
C GLY A 71 -7.12 -10.34 -1.16
N SER A 72 -7.93 -11.18 -1.80
CA SER A 72 -8.99 -11.96 -1.13
C SER A 72 -8.47 -12.96 -0.06
N GLY A 73 -7.20 -13.35 -0.18
CA GLY A 73 -6.51 -14.30 0.69
C GLY A 73 -5.94 -13.72 1.99
N ILE A 74 -6.13 -12.44 2.27
CA ILE A 74 -5.67 -11.84 3.53
C ILE A 74 -6.59 -12.17 4.71
N ASP A 75 -6.05 -12.11 5.92
CA ASP A 75 -6.73 -12.37 7.19
C ASP A 75 -7.34 -11.09 7.77
N ALA A 76 -6.60 -9.97 7.71
CA ALA A 76 -7.04 -8.66 8.18
C ALA A 76 -6.23 -7.51 7.55
N ALA A 77 -6.88 -6.38 7.28
CA ALA A 77 -6.21 -5.14 6.87
C ALA A 77 -6.74 -3.92 7.61
N LEU A 78 -5.83 -3.03 7.99
CA LEU A 78 -6.15 -1.67 8.42
C LEU A 78 -5.38 -0.67 7.56
N VAL A 79 -6.08 0.18 6.82
CA VAL A 79 -5.50 1.25 6.00
C VAL A 79 -6.12 2.58 6.43
N THR A 80 -5.39 3.32 7.28
CA THR A 80 -5.96 4.52 7.92
C THR A 80 -4.94 5.63 8.13
N GLY A 81 -5.39 6.89 8.13
CA GLY A 81 -4.52 8.03 8.39
C GLY A 81 -3.43 8.24 7.34
N ASN A 82 -3.64 7.77 6.11
CA ASN A 82 -2.67 7.89 5.02
C ASN A 82 -3.00 9.06 4.11
N ARG A 83 -1.99 9.56 3.40
CA ARG A 83 -2.15 10.50 2.30
C ARG A 83 -1.92 9.80 0.96
N PHE A 84 -2.83 10.00 0.02
CA PHE A 84 -2.73 9.53 -1.36
C PHE A 84 -2.76 10.71 -2.33
N ARG A 85 -1.95 10.68 -3.39
CA ARG A 85 -1.96 11.71 -4.45
C ARG A 85 -2.87 11.31 -5.61
N GLY A 86 -3.65 12.25 -6.12
CA GLY A 86 -4.62 12.08 -7.21
C GLY A 86 -5.89 11.34 -6.83
N GLN A 87 -5.79 10.16 -6.21
CA GLN A 87 -6.94 9.31 -5.85
C GLN A 87 -6.62 8.39 -4.67
N GLU A 88 -7.65 7.91 -3.96
CA GLU A 88 -7.50 6.77 -3.04
C GLU A 88 -7.43 5.47 -3.85
N GLY A 89 -6.27 5.22 -4.46
CA GLY A 89 -6.00 4.04 -5.30
C GLY A 89 -5.87 2.73 -4.50
N ILE A 90 -6.91 2.33 -3.78
CA ILE A 90 -6.96 1.08 -3.01
C ILE A 90 -7.90 0.08 -3.71
N ILE A 91 -7.38 -1.09 -4.06
CA ILE A 91 -8.16 -2.22 -4.57
C ILE A 91 -8.46 -3.15 -3.39
N ASN A 92 -9.73 -3.29 -3.02
CA ASN A 92 -10.18 -4.15 -1.92
C ASN A 92 -10.86 -5.43 -2.42
N GLU A 93 -10.09 -6.50 -2.61
CA GLU A 93 -10.60 -7.85 -2.87
C GLU A 93 -10.85 -8.63 -1.55
N ALA A 94 -10.39 -8.10 -0.42
CA ALA A 94 -10.52 -8.71 0.91
C ALA A 94 -11.93 -8.58 1.53
N GLY A 95 -12.75 -7.68 0.98
CA GLY A 95 -14.11 -7.41 1.47
C GLY A 95 -14.10 -6.90 2.92
N GLY A 96 -14.98 -7.46 3.76
CA GLY A 96 -15.17 -7.04 5.16
C GLY A 96 -13.97 -7.28 6.09
N LYS A 97 -12.91 -7.97 5.62
CA LYS A 97 -11.67 -8.15 6.37
C LYS A 97 -10.77 -6.90 6.38
N ALA A 98 -11.10 -5.91 5.56
CA ALA A 98 -10.37 -4.66 5.48
C ALA A 98 -11.17 -3.52 6.12
N GLN A 99 -10.50 -2.75 6.98
CA GLN A 99 -10.97 -1.44 7.44
C GLN A 99 -10.14 -0.36 6.74
N ILE A 100 -10.82 0.48 5.96
CA ILE A 100 -10.21 1.52 5.14
C ILE A 100 -10.94 2.81 5.44
N GLY A 101 -10.23 3.84 5.91
CA GLY A 101 -10.86 5.12 6.23
C GLY A 101 -9.94 6.08 6.97
N MET A 102 -10.39 7.32 7.14
CA MET A 102 -9.59 8.42 7.70
C MET A 102 -8.31 8.69 6.88
N ASN A 103 -8.34 8.39 5.58
CA ASN A 103 -7.28 8.78 4.66
C ASN A 103 -7.66 10.10 3.99
N VAL A 104 -6.65 10.80 3.46
CA VAL A 104 -6.84 12.03 2.70
C VAL A 104 -6.30 11.86 1.28
N VAL A 105 -7.05 12.35 0.31
CA VAL A 105 -6.58 12.49 -1.06
C VAL A 105 -6.17 13.93 -1.29
N THR A 106 -4.96 14.14 -1.79
CA THR A 106 -4.51 15.46 -2.25
C THR A 106 -4.29 15.44 -3.76
N PRO A 107 -4.28 16.61 -4.43
CA PRO A 107 -3.86 16.71 -5.82
C PRO A 107 -2.51 16.03 -6.06
#